data_AF-X1EXW9-F1
#
_entry.id   AF-X1EXW9-F1
#
_cell.length_a   1.000
_cell.length_b   1.000
_cell.length_c   1.000
_cell.angle_alpha   90.00
_cell.angle_beta   90.00
_cell.angle_gamma   90.00
#
_symmetry.space_group_name_H-M   'P 1'
#
loop_
_entity.id
_entity.type
_entity.pdbx_description
1 polymer ?
#
loop_
_entity_poly.entity_id
_entity_poly.type
_entity_poly.pdbx_seq_one_letter_code
_entity_poly.pdbx_strand_id
1 'polypeptide(L)'
;KTKKGRFKVKGRTSRKKLGQSLQKLADWAQKARNVLTKGEMLRQAKVRIAGHLNYYAITDNSGQCDKYVYYANRLVFKWINRKSQRRAYTWAGFNHALAWVGWPKPRVRKDPSPFRRAEAC
;
A
#
# COMPACT_ATOMS: atom_id res chain seq x y z
N LYS A 1 -6.38 -7.69 -25.24
CA LYS A 1 -6.67 -6.49 -26.05
C LYS A 1 -6.92 -5.31 -25.11
N THR A 2 -6.37 -4.12 -25.39
CA THR A 2 -6.72 -2.87 -24.69
C THR A 2 -8.13 -2.44 -25.11
N LYS A 3 -8.72 -1.46 -24.41
CA LYS A 3 -10.02 -0.86 -24.82
C LYS A 3 -10.03 -0.38 -26.29
N LYS A 4 -8.85 -0.06 -26.84
CA LYS A 4 -8.64 0.36 -28.24
C LYS A 4 -8.23 -0.79 -29.19
N GLY A 5 -8.47 -2.05 -28.82
CA GLY A 5 -8.20 -3.22 -29.67
C GLY A 5 -6.73 -3.67 -29.78
N ARG A 6 -5.77 -2.91 -29.25
CA ARG A 6 -4.33 -3.21 -29.37
C ARG A 6 -3.87 -4.32 -28.42
N PHE A 7 -2.90 -5.14 -28.84
CA PHE A 7 -2.23 -6.08 -27.95
C PHE A 7 -1.28 -5.32 -27.03
N LYS A 8 -1.40 -5.52 -25.71
CA LYS A 8 -0.53 -4.93 -24.69
C LYS A 8 -0.27 -5.97 -23.62
N VAL A 9 1.01 -6.22 -23.32
CA VAL A 9 1.41 -7.04 -22.18
C VAL A 9 1.10 -6.29 -20.89
N LYS A 10 0.29 -6.90 -20.00
CA LYS A 10 -0.04 -6.33 -18.70
C LYS A 10 0.98 -6.80 -17.67
N GLY A 11 1.70 -5.85 -17.05
CA GLY A 11 2.59 -6.15 -15.93
C GLY A 11 1.80 -6.40 -14.65
N ARG A 12 1.96 -7.58 -14.03
CA ARG A 12 1.36 -7.93 -12.74
C ARG A 12 2.46 -8.19 -11.72
N THR A 13 2.36 -7.60 -10.53
CA THR A 13 3.24 -7.98 -9.41
C THR A 13 3.06 -9.46 -9.09
N SER A 14 4.16 -10.21 -9.07
CA SER A 14 4.15 -11.61 -8.64
C SER A 14 3.61 -11.73 -7.22
N ARG A 15 2.72 -12.72 -7.00
CA ARG A 15 2.15 -13.02 -5.68
C ARG A 15 3.24 -13.22 -4.61
N LYS A 16 4.36 -13.83 -4.99
CA LYS A 16 5.53 -14.04 -4.10
C LYS A 16 6.11 -12.71 -3.62
N LYS A 17 6.30 -11.74 -4.52
CA LYS A 17 6.83 -10.40 -4.17
C LYS A 17 5.85 -9.62 -3.28
N LEU A 18 4.54 -9.72 -3.55
CA LEU A 18 3.51 -9.12 -2.70
C LEU A 18 3.58 -9.70 -1.27
N GLY A 19 3.58 -11.02 -1.14
CA GLY A 19 3.68 -11.70 0.16
C GLY A 19 4.94 -11.32 0.92
N GLN A 20 6.10 -11.35 0.27
CA GLN A 20 7.38 -10.91 0.87
C GLN A 20 7.32 -9.46 1.36
N SER A 21 6.68 -8.56 0.61
CA SER A 21 6.56 -7.16 1.04
C SER A 21 5.64 -6.99 2.25
N LEU A 22 4.59 -7.79 2.36
CA LEU A 22 3.69 -7.78 3.53
C LEU A 22 4.38 -8.40 4.75
N GLN A 23 5.15 -9.48 4.57
CA GLN A 23 5.92 -10.08 5.65
C GLN A 23 6.93 -9.10 6.22
N LYS A 24 7.70 -8.42 5.37
CA LYS A 24 8.63 -7.36 5.79
C LYS A 24 7.93 -6.25 6.58
N LEU A 25 6.72 -5.85 6.17
CA LEU A 25 5.93 -4.86 6.90
C LEU A 25 5.47 -5.40 8.26
N ALA A 26 5.05 -6.66 8.33
CA ALA A 26 4.62 -7.32 9.56
C ALA A 26 5.78 -7.44 10.57
N ASP A 27 6.94 -7.90 10.11
CA ASP A 27 8.15 -8.05 10.94
C ASP A 27 8.60 -6.70 11.49
N TRP A 28 8.59 -5.66 10.64
CA TRP A 28 8.87 -4.31 11.08
C TRP A 28 7.85 -3.84 12.12
N ALA A 29 6.54 -4.01 11.88
CA ALA A 29 5.51 -3.55 12.80
C ALA A 29 5.57 -4.26 14.16
N GLN A 30 5.93 -5.54 14.17
CA GLN A 30 6.14 -6.31 15.39
C GLN A 30 7.30 -5.78 16.24
N LYS A 31 8.40 -5.36 15.60
CA LYS A 31 9.56 -4.76 16.29
C LYS A 31 9.26 -3.33 16.72
N ALA A 32 8.68 -2.54 15.81
CA ALA A 32 8.34 -1.14 16.02
C ALA A 32 7.39 -0.92 17.20
N ARG A 33 6.47 -1.85 17.47
CA ARG A 33 5.53 -1.73 18.60
C ARG A 33 6.23 -1.62 19.96
N ASN A 34 7.45 -2.13 20.11
CA ASN A 34 8.17 -2.10 21.38
C ASN A 34 8.91 -0.77 21.59
N VAL A 35 9.23 -0.05 20.51
CA VAL A 35 10.11 1.12 20.57
C VAL A 35 9.37 2.41 20.25
N LEU A 36 8.49 2.40 19.26
CA LEU A 36 7.82 3.60 18.74
C LEU A 36 6.48 3.86 19.42
N THR A 37 6.09 5.13 19.48
CA THR A 37 4.73 5.54 19.82
C THR A 37 3.74 5.16 18.70
N LYS A 38 2.43 5.18 19.01
CA LYS A 38 1.38 4.84 18.03
C LYS A 38 1.37 5.81 16.84
N GLY A 39 1.59 7.10 17.09
CA GLY A 39 1.69 8.12 16.04
C GLY A 39 2.91 7.92 15.14
N GLU A 40 4.07 7.59 15.71
CA GLU A 40 5.27 7.29 14.94
C GLU A 40 5.12 6.02 14.11
N MET A 41 4.51 4.97 14.66
CA MET A 41 4.17 3.76 13.90
C MET A 41 3.31 4.11 12.67
N LEU A 42 2.29 4.96 12.83
CA LEU A 42 1.46 5.40 11.70
C LEU A 42 2.28 6.19 10.66
N ARG A 43 3.06 7.18 11.08
CA ARG A 43 3.89 8.00 10.17
C ARG A 43 4.89 7.14 9.40
N GLN A 44 5.56 6.22 10.09
CA GLN A 44 6.54 5.32 9.50
C GLN A 44 5.91 4.24 8.60
N ALA A 45 4.72 3.74 8.94
CA ALA A 45 3.96 2.83 8.09
C ALA A 45 3.52 3.51 6.78
N LYS A 46 3.04 4.76 6.87
CA LYS A 46 2.67 5.58 5.70
C LYS A 46 3.83 5.68 4.70
N VAL A 47 5.06 5.97 5.15
CA VAL A 47 6.24 6.06 4.27
C VAL A 47 6.52 4.72 3.57
N ARG A 48 6.47 3.60 4.31
CA ARG A 48 6.71 2.26 3.76
C ARG A 48 5.68 1.87 2.70
N ILE A 49 4.40 2.12 2.98
CA ILE A 49 3.30 1.82 2.06
C ILE A 49 3.39 2.74 0.83
N ALA A 50 3.66 4.03 1.02
CA ALA A 50 3.86 4.96 -0.08
C ALA A 50 5.03 4.54 -0.98
N GLY A 51 6.15 4.09 -0.41
CA GLY A 51 7.29 3.56 -1.16
C GLY A 51 6.91 2.34 -2.01
N HIS A 52 6.17 1.39 -1.44
CA HIS A 52 5.68 0.23 -2.20
C HIS A 52 4.77 0.66 -3.35
N LEU A 53 3.82 1.57 -3.09
CA LEU A 53 2.93 2.09 -4.13
C LEU A 53 3.69 2.86 -5.20
N ASN A 54 4.69 3.67 -4.86
CA ASN A 54 5.49 4.41 -5.85
C ASN A 54 6.25 3.48 -6.80
N TYR A 55 6.68 2.31 -6.32
CA TYR A 55 7.36 1.32 -7.15
C TYR A 55 6.38 0.48 -7.99
N TYR A 56 5.25 0.07 -7.40
CA TYR A 56 4.35 -0.91 -8.01
C TYR A 56 3.05 -0.33 -8.63
N ALA A 57 2.69 0.94 -8.39
CA ALA A 57 1.47 1.57 -8.90
C ALA A 57 1.59 2.01 -10.37
N ILE A 58 1.81 1.01 -11.21
CA ILE A 58 1.82 1.08 -12.67
C ILE A 58 0.40 0.73 -13.16
N THR A 59 -0.05 1.30 -14.29
CA THR A 59 -1.44 1.20 -14.81
C THR A 59 -2.06 -0.19 -14.80
N ASP A 60 -1.28 -1.24 -15.05
CA ASP A 60 -1.80 -2.61 -15.14
C ASP A 60 -1.74 -3.39 -13.81
N ASN A 61 -1.34 -2.74 -12.71
CA ASN A 61 -1.11 -3.38 -11.40
C ASN A 61 -1.94 -2.80 -10.24
N SER A 62 -2.93 -1.95 -10.53
CA SER A 62 -3.82 -1.33 -9.53
C SER A 62 -4.43 -2.35 -8.57
N GLY A 63 -4.96 -3.46 -9.09
CA GLY A 63 -5.59 -4.50 -8.25
C GLY A 63 -4.63 -5.20 -7.28
N GLN A 64 -3.31 -5.25 -7.54
CA GLN A 64 -2.35 -5.75 -6.55
C GLN A 64 -2.00 -4.67 -5.53
N CYS A 65 -1.92 -3.41 -5.93
CA CYS A 65 -1.73 -2.28 -5.03
C CYS A 65 -2.91 -2.16 -4.04
N ASP A 66 -4.15 -2.35 -4.50
CA ASP A 66 -5.34 -2.34 -3.64
C ASP A 66 -5.27 -3.44 -2.58
N LYS A 67 -4.93 -4.67 -3.01
CA LYS A 67 -4.72 -5.80 -2.09
C LYS A 67 -3.60 -5.52 -1.10
N TYR A 68 -2.48 -4.98 -1.57
CA TYR A 68 -1.36 -4.61 -0.70
C TYR A 68 -1.80 -3.64 0.40
N VAL A 69 -2.45 -2.54 0.03
CA VAL A 69 -2.91 -1.51 0.98
C VAL A 69 -3.93 -2.09 1.95
N TYR A 70 -4.85 -2.92 1.48
CA TYR A 70 -5.83 -3.59 2.33
C TYR A 70 -5.16 -4.45 3.43
N TYR A 71 -4.23 -5.34 3.04
CA TYR A 71 -3.53 -6.19 4.01
C TYR A 71 -2.56 -5.40 4.90
N ALA A 72 -1.89 -4.39 4.34
CA ALA A 72 -1.01 -3.50 5.08
C ALA A 72 -1.77 -2.75 6.19
N ASN A 73 -2.95 -2.19 5.88
CA ASN A 73 -3.79 -1.51 6.86
C ASN A 73 -4.18 -2.44 8.00
N ARG A 74 -4.55 -3.69 7.69
CA ARG A 74 -4.85 -4.72 8.72
C ARG A 74 -3.65 -5.06 9.59
N LEU A 75 -2.46 -5.17 9.01
CA LEU A 75 -1.23 -5.42 9.78
C LEU A 75 -0.90 -4.25 10.72
N VAL A 76 -0.98 -3.02 10.22
CA VAL A 76 -0.73 -1.81 11.01
C VAL A 76 -1.75 -1.71 12.15
N PHE A 77 -3.05 -1.86 11.86
CA PHE A 77 -4.11 -1.88 12.86
C PHE A 77 -3.87 -2.94 13.94
N LYS A 78 -3.55 -4.17 13.52
CA LYS A 78 -3.28 -5.31 14.40
C LYS A 78 -2.13 -4.99 15.37
N TRP A 79 -1.00 -4.50 14.86
CA TRP A 79 0.19 -4.31 15.70
C TRP A 79 0.12 -3.07 16.58
N ILE A 80 -0.52 -1.98 16.13
CA ILE A 80 -0.78 -0.80 16.97
C ILE A 80 -1.68 -1.17 18.16
N ASN A 81 -2.73 -1.96 17.92
CA ASN A 81 -3.64 -2.39 18.98
C ASN A 81 -3.06 -3.46 19.90
N ARG A 82 -1.95 -4.09 19.53
CA ARG A 82 -1.20 -5.05 20.36
C ARG A 82 -0.03 -4.41 21.11
N LYS A 83 0.16 -3.09 21.01
CA LYS A 83 1.22 -2.37 21.74
C LYS A 83 0.89 -2.18 23.21
N SER A 84 -0.37 -1.90 23.55
CA SER A 84 -0.81 -1.63 24.93
C SER A 84 -1.92 -2.59 25.34
N GLN A 85 -2.06 -2.82 26.65
CA GLN A 85 -3.16 -3.61 27.23
C GLN A 85 -4.54 -3.12 26.78
N ARG A 86 -4.72 -1.80 26.66
CA ARG A 86 -5.92 -1.19 26.08
C ARG A 86 -5.77 -1.02 24.57
N ARG A 87 -6.80 -1.46 23.82
CA ARG A 87 -6.90 -1.21 22.38
C ARG A 87 -6.93 0.29 22.12
N ALA A 88 -6.06 0.75 21.23
CA ALA A 88 -5.91 2.16 20.92
C ALA A 88 -7.01 2.68 19.98
N TYR A 89 -7.37 1.86 18.99
CA TYR A 89 -8.27 2.23 17.92
C TYR A 89 -9.33 1.17 17.69
N THR A 90 -10.57 1.61 17.51
CA THR A 90 -11.58 0.89 16.74
C THR A 90 -11.28 1.01 15.26
N TRP A 91 -11.90 0.19 14.39
CA TRP A 91 -11.74 0.35 12.94
C TRP A 91 -12.16 1.74 12.45
N ALA A 92 -13.26 2.28 12.98
CA ALA A 92 -13.74 3.62 12.66
C ALA A 92 -12.70 4.68 13.07
N GLY A 93 -12.22 4.64 14.31
CA GLY A 93 -11.20 5.58 14.80
C GLY A 93 -9.87 5.44 14.06
N PHE A 94 -9.48 4.22 13.67
CA PHE A 94 -8.30 3.99 12.85
C PHE A 94 -8.47 4.63 11.47
N ASN A 95 -9.59 4.39 10.78
CA ASN A 95 -9.85 4.98 9.47
C ASN A 95 -9.85 6.52 9.52
N HIS A 96 -10.39 7.11 10.60
CA HIS A 96 -10.33 8.56 10.81
C HIS A 96 -8.89 9.04 10.99
N ALA A 97 -8.07 8.33 11.77
CA ALA A 97 -6.65 8.63 11.91
C ALA A 97 -5.90 8.51 10.58
N LEU A 98 -6.20 7.50 9.76
CA LEU A 98 -5.64 7.34 8.41
C LEU A 98 -6.00 8.53 7.50
N ALA A 99 -7.24 9.01 7.56
CA ALA A 99 -7.65 10.18 6.80
C ALA A 99 -6.86 11.43 7.22
N TRP A 100 -6.73 11.66 8.53
CA TRP A 100 -5.99 12.78 9.11
C TRP A 100 -4.52 12.81 8.72
N VAL A 101 -3.83 11.66 8.77
CA VAL A 101 -2.41 11.59 8.40
C VAL A 101 -2.19 11.58 6.89
N GLY A 102 -3.24 11.70 6.07
CA GLY A 102 -3.17 11.63 4.61
C GLY A 102 -2.63 10.29 4.11
N TRP A 103 -3.27 9.19 4.52
CA TRP A 103 -2.82 7.84 4.20
C TRP A 103 -2.77 7.59 2.69
N PRO A 104 -1.72 6.89 2.18
CA PRO A 104 -1.54 6.72 0.76
C PRO A 104 -2.64 5.80 0.20
N LYS A 105 -3.36 6.31 -0.80
CA LYS A 105 -4.33 5.53 -1.56
C LYS A 105 -3.65 4.93 -2.79
N PRO A 106 -3.99 3.68 -3.16
CA PRO A 106 -3.53 3.10 -4.42
C PRO A 106 -4.15 3.92 -5.56
N ARG A 107 -3.34 4.79 -6.17
CA ARG A 107 -3.66 5.50 -7.41
C ARG A 107 -2.62 5.09 -8.43
N VAL A 108 -3.06 4.80 -9.66
CA VAL A 108 -2.15 4.58 -10.78
C VAL A 108 -1.32 5.85 -10.97
N ARG A 109 0.00 5.75 -10.77
CA ARG A 109 0.93 6.90 -10.89
C ARG A 109 1.69 6.89 -12.20
N LYS A 110 2.04 5.70 -12.69
CA LYS A 110 2.84 5.55 -13.91
C LYS A 110 2.05 4.79 -14.94
N ASP A 111 1.76 5.46 -16.05
CA ASP A 111 1.28 4.78 -17.24
C ASP A 111 2.43 4.59 -18.24
N PRO A 112 2.94 3.35 -18.42
CA PRO A 112 3.99 3.05 -19.36
C PRO A 112 3.43 2.67 -20.74
N SER A 113 2.17 3.01 -21.05
CA SER A 113 1.59 2.73 -22.38
C SER A 113 2.52 3.20 -23.51
N PRO A 114 3.01 2.28 -24.37
CA PRO A 114 3.84 2.64 -25.52
C PRO A 114 3.05 3.47 -26.56
N PHE A 115 1.72 3.46 -26.46
CA PHE A 115 0.82 4.13 -27.40
C PHE A 115 0.56 5.60 -27.07
N ARG A 116 1.08 6.16 -25.96
CA ARG A 116 0.84 7.58 -25.61
C ARG A 116 1.61 8.56 -26.51
N ARG A 117 2.75 8.13 -27.08
CA ARG A 117 3.53 8.95 -28.02
C ARG A 117 2.96 8.99 -29.44
N ALA A 118 2.12 8.01 -29.80
CA ALA A 118 1.55 7.89 -31.15
C ALA A 118 0.28 8.74 -31.35
N GLU A 119 -0.24 9.38 -30.30
CA GLU A 119 -1.45 10.23 -30.36
C GLU A 119 -1.11 11.73 -30.21
N ALA A 120 0.18 12.08 -30.23
CA ALA A 120 0.68 13.46 -30.08
C ALA A 120 1.24 14.04 -31.40
N CYS A 121 0.98 13.38 -32.54
CA CYS A 121 1.25 13.89 -33.88
C CYS A 121 -0.08 14.18 -34.58
#